data_AF-A0A1H9WNP9-F1
#
_entry.id   AF-A0A1H9WNP9-F1
#
_cell.length_a   1.000
_cell.length_b   1.000
_cell.length_c   1.000
_cell.angle_alpha   90.00
_cell.angle_beta   90.00
_cell.angle_gamma   90.00
#
_symmetry.space_group_name_H-M   'P 1'
#
loop_
_entity.id
_entity.type
_entity.pdbx_description
1 polymer ?
#
loop_
_entity_poly.entity_id
_entity_poly.type
_entity_poly.pdbx_seq_one_letter_code
_entity_poly.pdbx_strand_id
1 'polypeptide(L)'
;MDDKTTEALGKLSKALETTERARGHLYEFHQLTGTADLMLDEVISLLREAGHHEHADRVQRELLGRNVLPGKWTFEIVEQYDDTYYDVFRDVERAARTDLAGGRRHELEARMKRERQRLSAAAYADRDSRSG
;
A
#
# COMPACT_ATOMS: atom_id res chain seq x y z
N MET A 1 -24.94 16.41 -1.85
CA MET A 1 -23.62 16.53 -1.19
C MET A 1 -22.94 17.75 -1.78
N ASP A 2 -22.47 18.66 -0.93
CA ASP A 2 -21.80 19.89 -1.38
C ASP A 2 -20.37 19.62 -1.87
N ASP A 3 -19.77 20.64 -2.47
CA ASP A 3 -18.46 20.53 -3.09
C ASP A 3 -17.33 20.27 -2.10
N LYS A 4 -17.41 20.85 -0.90
CA LYS A 4 -16.39 20.69 0.15
C LYS A 4 -16.45 19.30 0.76
N THR A 5 -17.65 18.77 1.00
CA THR A 5 -17.81 17.37 1.44
C THR A 5 -17.28 16.40 0.38
N THR A 6 -17.57 16.64 -0.90
CA THR A 6 -17.05 15.80 -2.00
C THR A 6 -15.52 15.85 -2.08
N GLU A 7 -14.93 17.04 -1.95
CA GLU A 7 -13.48 17.23 -1.92
C GLU A 7 -12.83 16.53 -0.72
N ALA A 8 -13.41 16.67 0.48
CA ALA A 8 -12.91 16.07 1.71
C ALA A 8 -12.94 14.54 1.65
N LEU A 9 -14.05 13.93 1.22
CA LEU A 9 -14.15 12.48 1.04
C LEU A 9 -13.16 11.97 -0.01
N GLY A 10 -13.01 12.69 -1.13
CA GLY A 10 -12.01 12.32 -2.15
C GLY A 10 -10.57 12.36 -1.60
N LYS A 11 -10.22 13.36 -0.78
CA LYS A 11 -8.91 13.43 -0.11
C LYS A 11 -8.74 12.31 0.91
N LEU A 12 -9.78 11.97 1.67
CA LEU A 12 -9.73 10.89 2.65
C LEU A 12 -9.52 9.53 1.98
N SER A 13 -10.26 9.22 0.92
CA SER A 13 -10.04 8.00 0.13
C SER A 13 -8.64 8.00 -0.49
N LYS A 14 -8.14 9.14 -0.98
CA LYS A 14 -6.77 9.21 -1.53
C LYS A 14 -5.69 8.96 -0.49
N ALA A 15 -5.91 9.42 0.74
CA ALA A 15 -5.01 9.15 1.85
C ALA A 15 -5.05 7.65 2.24
N LEU A 16 -6.23 7.01 2.24
CA LEU A 16 -6.34 5.57 2.44
C LEU A 16 -5.61 4.77 1.35
N GLU A 17 -5.78 5.10 0.07
CA GLU A 17 -5.03 4.47 -1.03
C GLU A 17 -3.51 4.62 -0.86
N THR A 18 -3.06 5.76 -0.33
CA THR A 18 -1.63 6.00 -0.09
C THR A 18 -1.13 5.11 1.06
N THR A 19 -1.92 4.95 2.12
CA THR A 19 -1.68 4.00 3.21
C THR A 19 -1.67 2.55 2.69
N GLU A 20 -2.57 2.18 1.77
CA GLU A 20 -2.59 0.84 1.15
C GLU A 20 -1.32 0.54 0.37
N ARG A 21 -0.75 1.55 -0.30
CA ARG A 21 0.55 1.39 -0.97
C ARG A 21 1.68 1.21 0.03
N ALA A 22 1.67 1.96 1.15
CA ALA A 22 2.64 1.77 2.22
C ALA A 22 2.54 0.35 2.82
N ARG A 23 1.32 -0.13 3.06
CA ARG A 23 1.03 -1.51 3.47
C ARG A 23 1.61 -2.51 2.47
N GLY A 24 1.39 -2.30 1.17
CA GLY A 24 1.98 -3.15 0.12
C GLY A 24 3.52 -3.24 0.20
N HIS A 25 4.20 -2.15 0.53
CA HIS A 25 5.64 -2.17 0.75
C HIS A 25 6.07 -2.98 1.99
N LEU A 26 5.24 -3.07 3.03
CA LEU A 26 5.51 -3.95 4.17
C LEU A 26 5.40 -5.43 3.80
N TYR A 27 4.43 -5.80 2.94
CA TYR A 27 4.33 -7.16 2.41
C TYR A 27 5.55 -7.52 1.56
N GLU A 28 5.96 -6.62 0.66
CA GLU A 28 7.17 -6.80 -0.15
C GLU A 28 8.41 -6.96 0.75
N PHE A 29 8.56 -6.07 1.74
CA PHE A 29 9.63 -6.16 2.74
C PHE A 29 9.63 -7.52 3.46
N HIS A 30 8.46 -8.01 3.90
CA HIS A 30 8.34 -9.30 4.56
C HIS A 30 8.77 -10.46 3.65
N GLN A 31 8.30 -10.48 2.40
CA GLN A 31 8.64 -11.53 1.43
C GLN A 31 10.12 -11.53 1.06
N LEU A 32 10.69 -10.36 0.76
CA LEU A 32 12.11 -10.24 0.42
C LEU A 32 13.01 -10.63 1.59
N THR A 33 12.69 -10.17 2.80
CA THR A 33 13.47 -10.52 4.00
C THR A 33 13.37 -11.99 4.34
N GLY A 34 12.17 -12.58 4.30
CA GLY A 34 11.99 -14.01 4.54
C GLY A 34 12.71 -14.86 3.49
N THR A 35 12.69 -14.44 2.22
CA THR A 35 13.46 -15.11 1.15
C THR A 35 14.95 -15.07 1.44
N ALA A 36 15.49 -13.91 1.85
CA ALA A 36 16.90 -13.79 2.21
C ALA A 36 17.29 -14.63 3.43
N ASP A 37 16.41 -14.74 4.44
CA ASP A 37 16.64 -15.61 5.61
C ASP A 37 16.69 -17.10 5.22
N LEU A 38 15.79 -17.54 4.32
CA LEU A 38 15.80 -18.91 3.80
C LEU A 38 17.08 -19.24 3.01
N MET A 39 17.68 -18.27 2.33
CA MET A 39 18.95 -18.47 1.62
C MET A 39 20.11 -18.77 2.58
N LEU A 40 20.00 -18.42 3.87
CA LEU A 40 21.08 -18.62 4.83
C LEU A 40 21.38 -20.10 5.08
N ASP A 41 20.38 -20.99 4.97
CA ASP A 41 20.61 -22.44 5.11
C ASP A 41 21.62 -22.95 4.07
N GLU A 42 21.47 -22.54 2.81
CA GLU A 42 22.40 -22.89 1.74
C GLU A 42 23.78 -22.26 1.98
N VAL A 43 23.83 -20.99 2.37
CA VAL A 43 25.09 -20.30 2.69
C VAL A 43 25.84 -21.04 3.81
N ILE A 44 25.13 -21.45 4.87
CA ILE A 44 25.71 -22.20 5.99
C ILE A 44 26.24 -23.55 5.49
N SER A 45 25.49 -24.29 4.67
CA SER A 45 25.95 -25.57 4.11
C SER A 45 27.23 -25.39 3.27
N LEU A 46 27.22 -24.44 2.33
CA LEU A 46 28.37 -24.18 1.45
C LEU A 46 29.61 -23.74 2.23
N LEU A 47 29.45 -22.90 3.27
CA LEU A 47 30.57 -22.52 4.13
C LEU A 47 31.15 -23.72 4.89
N ARG A 48 30.30 -24.65 5.35
CA ARG A 48 30.77 -25.88 6.02
C ARG A 48 31.47 -26.82 5.06
N GLU A 49 30.93 -27.02 3.87
CA GLU A 49 31.53 -27.85 2.81
C GLU A 49 32.89 -27.31 2.35
N ALA A 50 33.05 -25.99 2.31
CA ALA A 50 34.31 -25.32 2.01
C ALA A 50 35.32 -25.32 3.18
N GLY A 51 34.97 -25.89 4.35
CA GLY A 51 35.83 -25.93 5.54
C GLY A 51 35.85 -24.64 6.38
N HIS A 52 35.00 -23.67 6.07
CA HIS A 52 34.90 -22.39 6.78
C HIS A 52 33.90 -22.43 7.95
N HIS A 53 34.08 -23.38 8.87
CA HIS A 53 33.13 -23.66 9.94
C HIS A 53 32.87 -22.46 10.88
N GLU A 54 33.90 -21.69 11.24
CA GLU A 54 33.71 -20.52 12.12
C GLU A 54 32.81 -19.45 11.48
N HIS A 55 32.90 -19.26 10.16
CA HIS A 55 32.03 -18.35 9.43
C HIS A 55 30.60 -18.89 9.32
N ALA A 56 30.44 -20.18 9.03
CA ALA A 56 29.13 -20.84 9.02
C ALA A 56 28.42 -20.69 10.38
N ASP A 57 29.14 -20.96 11.47
CA ASP A 57 28.60 -20.84 12.82
C ASP A 57 28.25 -19.40 13.17
N ARG A 58 29.03 -18.42 12.68
CA ARG A 58 28.71 -17.00 12.87
C ARG A 58 27.43 -16.60 12.15
N VAL A 59 27.27 -16.99 10.88
CA VAL A 59 26.03 -16.73 10.11
C VAL A 59 24.84 -17.36 10.83
N GLN A 60 24.96 -18.62 11.23
CA GLN A 60 23.89 -19.35 11.93
C GLN A 60 23.51 -18.69 13.26
N ARG A 61 24.49 -18.23 14.06
CA ARG A 61 24.20 -17.60 15.36
C ARG A 61 23.70 -16.18 15.25
N GLU A 62 24.23 -15.40 14.31
CA GLU A 62 23.99 -13.96 14.28
C GLU A 62 22.84 -13.56 13.36
N LEU A 63 22.57 -14.32 12.30
CA LEU A 63 21.63 -13.94 11.24
C LEU A 63 20.40 -14.84 11.14
N LEU A 64 20.56 -16.17 11.18
CA LEU A 64 19.46 -17.10 10.95
C LEU A 64 18.31 -16.89 11.95
N GLY A 65 17.12 -16.55 11.44
CA GLY A 65 15.94 -16.28 12.26
C GLY A 65 16.06 -15.04 13.16
N ARG A 66 17.01 -14.15 12.90
CA ARG A 66 17.25 -12.95 13.71
C ARG A 66 16.14 -11.93 13.50
N ASN A 67 15.39 -11.60 14.54
CA ASN A 67 14.40 -10.51 14.50
C ASN A 67 14.95 -9.19 13.91
N VAL A 68 14.20 -8.60 12.97
CA VAL A 68 14.57 -7.34 12.29
C VAL A 68 14.36 -6.10 13.16
N LEU A 69 13.48 -6.21 14.15
CA LEU A 69 13.22 -5.21 15.19
C LEU A 69 13.19 -5.91 16.56
N PRO A 70 13.31 -5.18 17.69
CA PRO A 70 13.24 -5.79 19.01
C PRO A 70 11.99 -6.65 19.20
N GLY A 71 12.18 -7.97 19.30
CA GLY A 71 11.12 -8.95 19.50
C GLY A 71 10.13 -9.05 18.34
N LYS A 72 10.51 -8.68 17.11
CA LYS A 72 9.63 -8.75 15.94
C LYS A 72 10.33 -9.29 14.71
N TRP A 73 9.76 -10.35 14.16
CA TRP A 73 9.97 -10.76 12.80
C TRP A 73 9.11 -9.95 11.84
N THR A 74 9.35 -10.10 10.54
CA THR A 74 8.77 -9.21 9.53
C THR A 74 7.25 -9.33 9.40
N PHE A 75 6.66 -10.52 9.61
CA PHE A 75 5.20 -10.68 9.55
C PHE A 75 4.51 -9.97 10.73
N GLU A 76 5.12 -9.96 11.92
CA GLU A 76 4.56 -9.28 13.09
C GLU A 76 4.53 -7.76 12.91
N ILE A 77 5.42 -7.21 12.07
CA ILE A 77 5.39 -5.79 11.67
C ILE A 77 4.20 -5.52 10.75
N VAL A 78 3.92 -6.43 9.80
CA VAL A 78 2.76 -6.33 8.92
C VAL A 78 1.46 -6.40 9.72
N GLU A 79 1.32 -7.40 10.59
CA GLU A 79 0.14 -7.60 11.43
C GLU A 79 -0.12 -6.38 12.33
N GLN A 80 0.91 -5.86 13.00
CA GLN A 80 0.73 -4.68 13.84
C GLN A 80 0.41 -3.43 13.04
N TYR A 81 0.98 -3.25 11.84
CA TYR A 81 0.60 -2.13 10.98
C TYR A 81 -0.87 -2.21 10.57
N ASP A 82 -1.33 -3.43 10.28
CA ASP A 82 -2.72 -3.71 9.96
C ASP A 82 -3.65 -3.35 11.11
N ASP A 83 -3.40 -3.92 12.29
CA ASP A 83 -4.23 -3.76 13.48
C ASP A 83 -4.25 -2.30 13.99
N THR A 84 -3.10 -1.63 13.99
CA THR A 84 -2.95 -0.35 14.70
C THR A 84 -3.15 0.87 13.81
N TYR A 85 -3.02 0.73 12.50
CA TYR A 85 -3.08 1.88 11.59
C TYR A 85 -3.99 1.65 10.40
N TYR A 86 -3.78 0.58 9.62
CA TYR A 86 -4.52 0.38 8.38
C TYR A 86 -6.01 0.13 8.61
N ASP A 87 -6.37 -0.79 9.51
CA ASP A 87 -7.77 -1.14 9.75
C ASP A 87 -8.54 0.03 10.37
N VAL A 88 -7.92 0.73 11.32
CA VAL A 88 -8.47 1.97 11.89
C VAL A 88 -8.74 3.01 10.80
N PHE A 89 -7.77 3.25 9.91
CA PHE A 89 -7.95 4.18 8.78
C PHE A 89 -9.12 3.73 7.90
N ARG A 90 -9.11 2.45 7.50
CA ARG A 90 -10.11 1.88 6.60
C ARG A 90 -11.52 2.03 7.16
N ASP A 91 -11.70 1.81 8.45
CA ASP A 91 -12.99 1.93 9.12
C ASP A 91 -13.44 3.39 9.23
N VAL A 92 -12.53 4.32 9.54
CA VAL A 92 -12.84 5.77 9.55
C VAL A 92 -13.24 6.27 8.16
N GLU A 93 -12.53 5.87 7.09
CA GLU A 93 -12.90 6.22 5.71
C GLU A 93 -14.28 5.67 5.36
N ARG A 94 -14.51 4.39 5.70
CA ARG A 94 -15.76 3.71 5.38
C ARG A 94 -16.94 4.36 6.09
N ALA A 95 -16.80 4.71 7.37
CA ALA A 95 -17.83 5.39 8.13
C ALA A 95 -18.16 6.75 7.49
N ALA A 96 -17.15 7.60 7.27
CA ALA A 96 -17.35 8.92 6.68
C ALA A 96 -18.02 8.85 5.29
N ARG A 97 -17.59 7.92 4.44
CA ARG A 97 -18.19 7.71 3.11
C ARG A 97 -19.61 7.16 3.20
N THR A 98 -19.90 6.30 4.17
CA THR A 98 -21.25 5.76 4.38
C THR A 98 -22.20 6.87 4.81
N ASP A 99 -21.83 7.64 5.82
CA ASP A 99 -22.68 8.65 6.43
C ASP A 99 -22.91 9.86 5.50
N LEU A 100 -21.88 10.28 4.76
CA LEU A 100 -21.93 11.52 3.98
C LEU A 100 -22.25 11.30 2.49
N ALA A 101 -21.95 10.11 1.96
CA ALA A 101 -22.14 9.79 0.54
C ALA A 101 -23.01 8.55 0.27
N GLY A 102 -23.64 7.96 1.29
CA GLY A 102 -24.46 6.76 1.15
C GLY A 102 -23.64 5.57 0.65
N GLY A 103 -22.35 5.52 1.01
CA GLY A 103 -21.44 4.44 0.64
C GLY A 103 -20.86 4.53 -0.79
N ARG A 104 -21.26 5.52 -1.60
CA ARG A 104 -20.76 5.67 -2.98
C ARG A 104 -19.26 5.97 -3.01
N ARG A 105 -18.53 5.23 -3.85
CA ARG A 105 -17.08 5.37 -4.05
C ARG A 105 -16.79 6.29 -5.24
N HIS A 106 -15.63 6.94 -5.23
CA HIS A 106 -15.10 7.73 -6.36
C HIS A 106 -16.00 8.90 -6.82
N GLU A 107 -16.78 9.51 -5.93
CA GLU A 107 -17.67 10.63 -6.30
C GLU A 107 -16.92 11.84 -6.84
N LEU A 108 -15.78 12.19 -6.24
CA LEU A 108 -14.93 13.28 -6.72
C LEU A 108 -14.42 13.01 -8.14
N GLU A 109 -13.91 11.81 -8.40
CA GLU A 109 -13.39 11.40 -9.71
C GLU A 109 -14.50 11.32 -10.75
N ALA A 110 -15.67 10.79 -10.38
CA ALA A 110 -16.85 10.76 -11.23
C ALA A 110 -17.30 12.18 -11.63
N ARG A 111 -17.28 13.13 -10.69
CA ARG A 111 -17.55 14.56 -10.98
C ARG A 111 -16.51 15.15 -11.92
N MET A 112 -15.22 14.93 -11.66
CA MET A 112 -14.13 15.39 -12.54
C MET A 112 -14.26 14.81 -13.95
N LYS A 113 -14.63 13.54 -14.08
CA LYS A 113 -14.88 12.88 -15.36
C LYS A 113 -16.05 13.52 -16.11
N ARG A 114 -17.19 13.74 -15.43
CA ARG A 114 -18.36 14.41 -16.02
C ARG A 114 -18.03 15.81 -16.53
N GLU A 115 -17.26 16.59 -15.78
CA GLU A 115 -16.86 17.93 -16.19
C GLU A 115 -15.93 17.91 -17.40
N ARG A 116 -14.94 17.02 -17.41
CA ARG A 116 -14.07 16.82 -18.59
C ARG A 116 -14.86 16.44 -19.84
N GLN A 117 -15.86 15.56 -19.70
CA GLN A 117 -16.75 15.16 -20.80
C GLN A 117 -17.59 16.35 -21.31
N ARG A 118 -18.12 17.18 -20.40
CA ARG A 118 -18.87 18.39 -20.76
C ARG A 118 -18.02 19.39 -21.55
N LEU A 119 -16.82 19.70 -21.06
CA LEU A 119 -15.89 20.61 -21.73
C LEU A 119 -15.49 20.08 -23.12
N SER A 120 -15.25 18.78 -23.22
CA SER A 120 -14.94 18.13 -24.49
C SER A 120 -16.11 18.24 -25.48
N ALA A 121 -17.34 17.92 -25.05
CA ALA A 121 -18.52 18.00 -25.90
C ALA A 121 -18.77 19.44 -26.41
N ALA A 122 -18.58 20.45 -25.54
CA ALA A 122 -18.71 21.85 -25.93
C ALA A 122 -17.66 22.27 -26.97
N ALA A 123 -16.41 21.79 -26.84
CA ALA A 123 -15.36 22.06 -27.82
C ALA A 123 -15.61 21.42 -29.19
N TYR A 124 -16.24 20.23 -29.24
CA TYR A 124 -16.64 19.60 -30.50
C TYR A 124 -17.79 20.37 -31.17
N ALA A 125 -18.79 20.80 -30.40
CA ALA A 125 -19.92 21.57 -30.94
C ALA A 125 -19.49 22.94 -31.51
N ASP A 126 -18.55 23.65 -30.87
CA ASP A 126 -18.01 24.92 -31.37
C ASP A 126 -17.23 24.72 -32.69
N ARG A 127 -16.48 23.62 -32.85
CA ARG A 127 -15.77 23.30 -34.10
C ARG A 127 -16.69 22.99 -35.28
N ASP A 128 -17.77 22.24 -35.04
CA ASP A 128 -18.76 21.95 -36.06
C ASP A 128 -19.51 23.23 -36.49
N SER A 129 -19.78 24.14 -35.56
CA SER A 129 -20.45 25.42 -35.85
C SER A 129 -19.59 26.44 -36.62
N ARG A 130 -18.26 26.30 -36.62
CA ARG A 130 -17.33 27.17 -37.36
C ARG A 130 -16.92 26.62 -38.73
N SER A 131 -17.30 25.38 -39.03
CA SER A 131 -16.94 24.69 -40.28
C SER A 131 -18.10 24.62 -41.28
N GLY A 132 -19.26 25.22 -40.95
CA GLY A 132 -20.42 25.43 -41.83
C GLY A 132 -20.67 26.91 -42.05
#